data_AF-A0ABD2TWU5-F1
#
_entry.id   AF-A0ABD2TWU5-F1
#
_cell.length_a   1.000
_cell.length_b   1.000
_cell.length_c   1.000
_cell.angle_alpha   90.00
_cell.angle_beta   90.00
_cell.angle_gamma   90.00
#
_symmetry.space_group_name_H-M   'P 1'
#
loop_
_entity.id
_entity.type
_entity.pdbx_description
1 polymer ?
#
loop_
_entity_poly.entity_id
_entity_poly.type
_entity_poly.pdbx_seq_one_letter_code
_entity_poly.pdbx_strand_id
1 'polypeptide(L)'
;EEDGDVRECQNRSTTSFGSSKHMPPFKFRGHFSNNKNANPNLFNWNKVMVAYCDGGAFTGDVETVDPDTNLHFRGARIFSAVMEDLLSKGLKDAKKALLIGSSAGAYPAMFYCDRFSKLLPSTPRLKCLTDSGYFIDVNKNLQKGKGFETIYKALVTLHGSVKALPKSCTSRMKPELCFFPQNMQQYIKTPLYTIMSPFDIVQVGTSLGDYYNAIKQNNCSANQKENL
;
A
#
# COMPACT_ATOMS: atom_id res chain seq x y z
N GLU A 1 9.06 3.37 8.84
CA GLU A 1 9.86 2.59 7.89
C GLU A 1 9.84 3.38 6.61
N GLU A 2 10.94 4.06 6.32
CA GLU A 2 11.03 4.99 5.19
C GLU A 2 11.54 4.17 4.00
N ASP A 3 10.60 3.61 3.22
CA ASP A 3 10.87 2.84 2.00
C ASP A 3 11.46 3.72 0.86
N GLY A 4 12.58 4.39 1.11
CA GLY A 4 13.12 5.39 0.20
C GLY A 4 14.64 5.46 0.04
N ASP A 5 15.38 4.57 0.69
CA ASP A 5 16.83 4.42 0.50
C ASP A 5 17.18 2.99 0.09
N VAL A 6 18.14 2.87 -0.85
CA VAL A 6 18.66 1.59 -1.35
C VAL A 6 19.25 0.76 -0.20
N ARG A 7 19.94 1.40 0.75
CA ARG A 7 20.52 0.72 1.90
C ARG A 7 19.45 0.15 2.83
N GLU A 8 18.34 0.86 3.05
CA GLU A 8 17.21 0.36 3.82
C GLU A 8 16.55 -0.83 3.10
N CYS A 9 16.36 -0.74 1.78
CA CYS A 9 15.87 -1.84 0.96
C CYS A 9 16.78 -3.07 1.05
N GLN A 10 18.10 -2.87 1.01
CA GLN A 10 19.08 -3.95 1.14
C GLN A 10 18.98 -4.63 2.51
N ASN A 11 18.89 -3.86 3.60
CA ASN A 11 18.68 -4.41 4.93
C ASN A 11 17.36 -5.19 5.00
N ARG A 12 16.27 -4.62 4.46
CA ARG A 12 14.93 -5.23 4.41
C ARG A 12 14.91 -6.53 3.61
N SER A 13 15.77 -6.68 2.60
CA SER A 13 15.90 -7.90 1.79
C SER A 13 16.30 -9.14 2.61
N THR A 14 16.90 -8.95 3.78
CA THR A 14 17.26 -10.02 4.72
C THR A 14 16.10 -10.47 5.63
N THR A 15 14.91 -9.89 5.45
CA THR A 15 13.73 -10.12 6.29
C THR A 15 12.56 -10.71 5.49
N SER A 16 11.47 -11.06 6.18
CA SER A 16 10.22 -11.50 5.53
C SER A 16 9.57 -10.46 4.64
N PHE A 17 9.94 -9.17 4.76
CA PHE A 17 9.39 -8.07 3.97
C PHE A 17 10.20 -7.72 2.73
N GLY A 18 11.30 -8.43 2.46
CA GLY A 18 12.11 -8.23 1.26
C GLY A 18 12.55 -9.54 0.59
N SER A 19 12.20 -10.69 1.16
CA SER A 19 12.56 -12.00 0.60
C SER A 19 11.56 -13.09 1.01
N SER A 20 11.11 -13.86 0.02
CA SER A 20 10.24 -15.02 0.24
C SER A 20 10.91 -16.15 1.01
N LYS A 21 12.25 -16.18 1.08
CA LYS A 21 13.01 -17.17 1.87
C LYS A 21 12.76 -17.04 3.38
N HIS A 22 12.32 -15.88 3.83
CA HIS A 22 12.11 -15.56 5.25
C HIS A 22 10.62 -15.41 5.60
N MET A 23 9.70 -15.66 4.66
CA MET A 23 8.27 -15.50 4.91
C MET A 23 7.70 -16.64 5.75
N PRO A 24 7.10 -16.35 6.91
CA PRO A 24 6.37 -17.35 7.66
C PRO A 24 5.02 -17.66 6.97
N PRO A 25 4.43 -18.84 7.22
CA PRO A 25 3.07 -19.14 6.81
C PRO A 25 2.08 -18.10 7.36
N PHE A 26 1.19 -17.59 6.50
CA PHE A 26 0.15 -16.67 6.93
C PHE A 26 -0.96 -17.38 7.70
N LYS A 27 -1.37 -16.82 8.84
CA LYS A 27 -2.46 -17.36 9.66
C LYS A 27 -3.77 -16.64 9.33
N PHE A 28 -4.67 -17.33 8.64
CA PHE A 28 -6.00 -16.84 8.27
C PHE A 28 -6.89 -16.63 9.52
N ARG A 29 -6.98 -15.38 9.99
CA ARG A 29 -7.75 -14.95 11.18
C ARG A 29 -8.59 -13.71 10.87
N GLY A 30 -9.48 -13.31 11.78
CA GLY A 30 -10.32 -12.13 11.60
C GLY A 30 -11.16 -12.22 10.32
N HIS A 31 -11.10 -11.21 9.46
CA HIS A 31 -11.80 -11.18 8.17
C HIS A 31 -11.31 -12.24 7.16
N PHE A 32 -10.16 -12.86 7.43
CA PHE A 32 -9.66 -14.01 6.69
C PHE A 32 -10.07 -15.36 7.30
N SER A 33 -10.72 -15.38 8.45
CA SER A 33 -11.10 -16.62 9.13
C SER A 33 -12.17 -17.39 8.36
N ASN A 34 -12.12 -18.72 8.41
CA ASN A 34 -13.19 -19.61 7.95
C ASN A 34 -14.22 -19.92 9.06
N ASN A 35 -14.03 -19.39 10.26
CA ASN A 35 -14.99 -19.51 11.35
C ASN A 35 -16.12 -18.48 11.17
N LYS A 36 -17.35 -18.95 10.99
CA LYS A 36 -18.55 -18.10 10.80
C LYS A 36 -18.81 -17.14 11.96
N ASN A 37 -18.47 -17.50 13.20
CA ASN A 37 -18.65 -16.61 14.35
C ASN A 37 -17.66 -15.44 14.33
N ALA A 38 -16.44 -15.69 13.84
CA ALA A 38 -15.40 -14.66 13.72
C ALA A 38 -15.51 -13.84 12.42
N ASN A 39 -16.09 -14.42 11.36
CA ASN A 39 -16.19 -13.83 10.03
C ASN A 39 -17.56 -14.11 9.39
N PRO A 40 -18.65 -13.56 9.94
CA PRO A 40 -20.01 -13.95 9.54
C PRO A 40 -20.31 -13.70 8.05
N ASN A 41 -19.62 -12.73 7.45
CA ASN A 41 -19.89 -12.29 6.08
C ASN A 41 -19.03 -12.98 5.02
N LEU A 42 -17.79 -13.37 5.34
CA LEU A 42 -16.81 -13.86 4.37
C LEU A 42 -16.24 -15.25 4.70
N PHE A 43 -16.75 -15.93 5.74
CA PHE A 43 -16.16 -17.20 6.19
C PHE A 43 -16.08 -18.27 5.08
N ASN A 44 -17.05 -18.34 4.16
CA ASN A 44 -17.06 -19.34 3.08
C ASN A 44 -16.47 -18.85 1.74
N TRP A 45 -15.89 -17.64 1.69
CA TRP A 45 -15.24 -17.14 0.49
C TRP A 45 -13.90 -17.84 0.27
N ASN A 46 -13.48 -17.94 -1.00
CA ASN A 46 -12.08 -18.20 -1.35
C ASN A 46 -11.23 -17.03 -0.87
N LYS A 47 -10.10 -17.31 -0.21
CA LYS A 47 -9.23 -16.30 0.40
C LYS A 47 -7.81 -16.51 -0.07
N VAL A 48 -7.20 -15.43 -0.52
CA VAL A 48 -5.81 -15.40 -0.98
C VAL A 48 -5.12 -14.27 -0.25
N MET A 49 -3.99 -14.58 0.37
CA MET A 49 -3.10 -13.58 0.95
C MET A 49 -1.85 -13.49 0.06
N VAL A 50 -1.57 -12.29 -0.45
CA VAL A 50 -0.35 -12.01 -1.20
C VAL A 50 0.66 -11.40 -0.24
N ALA A 51 1.76 -12.10 0.00
CA ALA A 51 2.78 -11.64 0.92
C ALA A 51 3.56 -10.45 0.34
N TYR A 52 3.74 -9.41 1.15
CA TYR A 52 4.47 -8.20 0.77
C TYR A 52 5.99 -8.45 0.82
N CYS A 53 6.69 -8.21 -0.29
CA CYS A 53 8.15 -8.36 -0.37
C CYS A 53 8.87 -7.45 -1.35
N ASP A 54 8.18 -6.54 -2.04
CA ASP A 54 8.80 -5.72 -3.07
C ASP A 54 9.33 -4.37 -2.55
N GLY A 55 8.99 -4.01 -1.30
CA GLY A 55 9.34 -2.72 -0.70
C GLY A 55 8.67 -1.50 -1.35
N GLY A 56 7.94 -1.68 -2.46
CA GLY A 56 7.40 -0.60 -3.28
C GLY A 56 5.88 -0.60 -3.35
N ALA A 57 5.19 -1.09 -2.32
CA ALA A 57 3.74 -1.20 -2.27
C ALA A 57 3.12 -1.89 -3.51
N PHE A 58 3.76 -2.90 -4.09
CA PHE A 58 3.33 -3.55 -5.34
C PHE A 58 3.19 -2.59 -6.54
N THR A 59 3.84 -1.43 -6.52
CA THR A 59 3.75 -0.43 -7.60
C THR A 59 4.97 -0.38 -8.50
N GLY A 60 6.12 -0.89 -8.04
CA GLY A 60 7.37 -0.78 -8.76
C GLY A 60 7.45 -1.61 -10.05
N ASP A 61 8.09 -1.05 -11.07
CA ASP A 61 8.33 -1.71 -12.37
C ASP A 61 9.65 -1.26 -13.00
N VAL A 62 10.76 -1.63 -12.35
CA VAL A 62 12.12 -1.43 -12.87
C VAL A 62 12.60 -2.67 -13.60
N GLU A 63 13.08 -2.48 -14.83
CA GLU A 63 13.61 -3.57 -15.66
C GLU A 63 14.97 -4.04 -15.15
N THR A 64 15.89 -3.09 -14.96
CA THR A 64 17.25 -3.34 -14.51
C THR A 64 17.27 -3.84 -13.07
N VAL A 65 18.17 -4.79 -12.79
CA VAL A 65 18.49 -5.20 -11.43
C VAL A 65 19.56 -4.25 -10.90
N ASP A 66 19.46 -3.86 -9.64
CA ASP A 66 20.50 -3.04 -9.01
C ASP A 66 21.83 -3.83 -9.03
N PRO A 67 22.89 -3.32 -9.69
CA PRO A 67 24.11 -4.09 -9.92
C PRO A 67 24.93 -4.34 -8.65
N ASP A 68 24.81 -3.46 -7.65
CA ASP A 68 25.62 -3.51 -6.43
C ASP A 68 24.95 -4.35 -5.34
N THR A 69 23.61 -4.31 -5.27
CA THR A 69 22.82 -4.94 -4.21
C THR A 69 21.99 -6.14 -4.69
N ASN A 70 21.88 -6.34 -6.00
CA ASN A 70 21.01 -7.34 -6.63
C ASN A 70 19.52 -7.19 -6.24
N LEU A 71 19.09 -5.98 -5.91
CA LEU A 71 17.69 -5.68 -5.59
C LEU A 71 16.83 -5.61 -6.85
N HIS A 72 15.59 -6.08 -6.71
CA HIS A 72 14.57 -6.08 -7.75
C HIS A 72 13.35 -5.24 -7.32
N PHE A 73 13.10 -4.13 -7.99
CA PHE A 73 11.93 -3.29 -7.73
C PHE A 73 10.80 -3.60 -8.71
N ARG A 74 10.10 -4.73 -8.47
CA ARG A 74 9.16 -5.35 -9.44
C ARG A 74 7.76 -5.63 -8.89
N GLY A 75 7.32 -4.84 -7.91
CA GLY A 75 6.02 -5.00 -7.25
C GLY A 75 4.82 -5.13 -8.19
N ALA A 76 4.74 -4.31 -9.25
CA ALA A 76 3.64 -4.34 -10.21
C ALA A 76 3.61 -5.65 -11.04
N ARG A 77 4.77 -6.27 -11.25
CA ARG A 77 4.88 -7.58 -11.91
C ARG A 77 4.39 -8.69 -11.01
N ILE A 78 4.68 -8.61 -9.70
CA ILE A 78 4.13 -9.56 -8.71
C ILE A 78 2.60 -9.53 -8.73
N PHE A 79 2.00 -8.33 -8.69
CA PHE A 79 0.54 -8.21 -8.79
C PHE A 79 0.00 -8.85 -10.08
N SER A 80 0.64 -8.57 -11.22
CA SER A 80 0.20 -9.10 -12.51
C SER A 80 0.27 -10.63 -12.57
N ALA A 81 1.38 -11.22 -12.14
CA ALA A 81 1.59 -12.67 -12.12
C ALA A 81 0.61 -13.37 -11.18
N VAL A 82 0.35 -12.80 -10.00
CA VAL A 82 -0.63 -13.35 -9.06
C VAL A 82 -2.03 -13.30 -9.64
N MET A 83 -2.43 -12.20 -10.28
CA MET A 83 -3.76 -12.11 -10.91
C MET A 83 -3.93 -13.15 -12.01
N GLU A 84 -2.92 -13.34 -12.87
CA GLU A 84 -2.94 -14.35 -13.93
C GLU A 84 -3.12 -15.77 -13.36
N ASP A 85 -2.33 -16.13 -12.35
CA ASP A 85 -2.43 -17.42 -11.67
C ASP A 85 -3.82 -17.63 -11.04
N LEU A 86 -4.34 -16.62 -10.32
CA LEU A 86 -5.65 -16.73 -9.67
C LEU A 86 -6.81 -16.82 -10.67
N LEU A 87 -6.73 -16.10 -11.80
CA LEU A 87 -7.72 -16.20 -12.88
C LEU A 87 -7.77 -17.63 -13.41
N SER A 88 -6.62 -18.28 -13.59
CA SER A 88 -6.55 -19.69 -14.02
C SER A 88 -7.13 -20.66 -12.99
N LYS A 89 -7.03 -20.32 -11.69
CA LYS A 89 -7.54 -21.10 -10.56
C LYS A 89 -9.01 -20.82 -10.20
N GLY A 90 -9.75 -20.18 -11.09
CA GLY A 90 -11.20 -19.99 -10.97
C GLY A 90 -11.65 -18.61 -10.49
N LEU A 91 -10.73 -17.66 -10.25
CA LEU A 91 -11.13 -16.27 -9.95
C LEU A 91 -11.94 -15.66 -11.10
N LYS A 92 -11.65 -16.04 -12.35
CA LYS A 92 -12.38 -15.58 -13.55
C LYS A 92 -13.89 -15.90 -13.52
N ASP A 93 -14.27 -16.94 -12.77
CA ASP A 93 -15.66 -17.42 -12.66
C ASP A 93 -16.38 -16.87 -11.42
N ALA A 94 -15.72 -16.01 -10.64
CA ALA A 94 -16.24 -15.49 -9.39
C ALA A 94 -17.53 -14.67 -9.60
N LYS A 95 -18.54 -14.93 -8.77
CA LYS A 95 -19.80 -14.14 -8.74
C LYS A 95 -19.69 -12.87 -7.89
N LYS A 96 -18.74 -12.86 -6.95
CA LYS A 96 -18.38 -11.73 -6.12
C LYS A 96 -16.86 -11.72 -5.97
N ALA A 97 -16.24 -10.56 -6.06
CA ALA A 97 -14.80 -10.40 -5.87
C ALA A 97 -14.52 -9.16 -5.03
N LEU A 98 -13.49 -9.24 -4.19
CA LEU A 98 -13.09 -8.16 -3.31
C LEU A 98 -11.56 -8.09 -3.29
N LEU A 99 -10.99 -6.97 -3.76
CA LEU A 99 -9.56 -6.69 -3.64
C LEU A 99 -9.35 -5.87 -2.37
N ILE A 100 -8.67 -6.46 -1.38
CA ILE A 100 -8.41 -5.82 -0.09
C ILE A 100 -6.93 -5.50 0.03
N GLY A 101 -6.62 -4.31 0.53
CA GLY A 101 -5.27 -3.90 0.88
C GLY A 101 -5.24 -3.18 2.23
N SER A 102 -4.25 -3.50 3.07
CA SER A 102 -4.04 -2.85 4.36
C SER A 102 -2.66 -2.19 4.41
N SER A 103 -2.54 -1.01 5.02
CA SER A 103 -1.30 -0.22 5.09
C SER A 103 -0.70 0.01 3.69
N ALA A 104 0.57 -0.32 3.44
CA ALA A 104 1.18 -0.26 2.11
C ALA A 104 0.43 -1.10 1.05
N GLY A 105 -0.24 -2.17 1.46
CA GLY A 105 -1.08 -2.98 0.56
C GLY A 105 -2.34 -2.26 0.08
N ALA A 106 -2.73 -1.14 0.68
CA ALA A 106 -3.88 -0.35 0.24
C ALA A 106 -3.65 0.33 -1.11
N TYR A 107 -2.41 0.74 -1.43
CA TYR A 107 -2.09 1.38 -2.71
C TYR A 107 -2.41 0.51 -3.93
N PRO A 108 -1.98 -0.77 -4.02
CA PRO A 108 -2.37 -1.60 -5.15
C PRO A 108 -3.87 -1.90 -5.13
N ALA A 109 -4.52 -2.02 -3.96
CA ALA A 109 -5.97 -2.18 -3.89
C ALA A 109 -6.72 -0.96 -4.44
N MET A 110 -6.15 0.24 -4.29
CA MET A 110 -6.68 1.50 -4.78
C MET A 110 -6.35 1.71 -6.28
N PHE A 111 -5.07 1.72 -6.64
CA PHE A 111 -4.58 2.05 -7.97
C PHE A 111 -4.92 1.00 -9.01
N TYR A 112 -4.93 -0.29 -8.62
CA TYR A 112 -5.31 -1.37 -9.52
C TYR A 112 -6.78 -1.72 -9.45
N CYS A 113 -7.62 -0.97 -8.73
CA CYS A 113 -9.03 -1.32 -8.56
C CYS A 113 -9.77 -1.43 -9.91
N ASP A 114 -9.62 -0.44 -10.78
CA ASP A 114 -10.22 -0.47 -12.12
C ASP A 114 -9.57 -1.51 -13.03
N ARG A 115 -8.29 -1.82 -12.83
CA ARG A 115 -7.61 -2.91 -13.55
C ARG A 115 -8.16 -4.27 -13.12
N PHE A 116 -8.36 -4.47 -11.82
CA PHE A 116 -8.96 -5.68 -11.24
C PHE A 116 -10.38 -5.88 -11.75
N SER A 117 -11.18 -4.81 -11.82
CA SER A 117 -12.51 -4.85 -12.44
C SER A 117 -12.46 -5.31 -13.91
N LYS A 118 -11.53 -4.78 -14.70
CA LYS A 118 -11.37 -5.16 -16.12
C LYS A 118 -10.92 -6.61 -16.32
N LEU A 119 -10.20 -7.19 -15.36
CA LEU A 119 -9.81 -8.60 -15.40
C LEU A 119 -10.99 -9.55 -15.13
N LEU A 120 -12.09 -9.02 -14.58
CA LEU A 120 -13.27 -9.79 -14.16
C LEU A 120 -14.56 -9.24 -14.78
N PRO A 121 -14.66 -9.17 -16.13
CA PRO A 121 -15.79 -8.54 -16.81
C PRO A 121 -17.14 -9.26 -16.55
N SER A 122 -17.10 -10.53 -16.18
CA SER A 122 -18.28 -11.36 -15.89
C SER A 122 -18.67 -11.40 -14.40
N THR A 123 -17.96 -10.66 -13.53
CA THR A 123 -18.24 -10.62 -12.09
C THR A 123 -19.13 -9.41 -11.75
N PRO A 124 -20.43 -9.60 -11.47
CA PRO A 124 -21.37 -8.48 -11.31
C PRO A 124 -21.18 -7.68 -10.02
N ARG A 125 -20.47 -8.24 -9.03
CA ARG A 125 -20.30 -7.65 -7.69
C ARG A 125 -18.83 -7.63 -7.32
N LEU A 126 -18.12 -6.65 -7.85
CA LEU A 126 -16.72 -6.42 -7.56
C LEU A 126 -16.54 -5.09 -6.82
N LYS A 127 -15.72 -5.11 -5.78
CA LYS A 127 -15.36 -3.92 -5.01
C LYS A 127 -13.88 -3.98 -4.65
N CYS A 128 -13.33 -2.83 -4.28
CA CYS A 128 -12.03 -2.76 -3.63
C CYS A 128 -12.20 -2.17 -2.22
N LEU A 129 -11.33 -2.57 -1.31
CA LEU A 129 -11.28 -2.07 0.05
C LEU A 129 -9.85 -1.69 0.40
N THR A 130 -9.70 -0.51 0.96
CA THR A 130 -8.46 -0.03 1.55
C THR A 130 -8.64 0.10 3.05
N ASP A 131 -7.66 -0.37 3.80
CA ASP A 131 -7.62 -0.35 5.26
C ASP A 131 -6.31 0.31 5.71
N SER A 132 -6.36 1.34 6.56
CA SER A 132 -5.17 2.07 7.03
C SER A 132 -4.23 2.56 5.91
N GLY A 133 -4.80 2.94 4.76
CA GLY A 133 -4.05 3.34 3.56
C GLY A 133 -4.35 4.75 3.06
N TYR A 134 -5.14 5.52 3.79
CA TYR A 134 -5.56 6.87 3.39
C TYR A 134 -4.70 7.92 4.09
N PHE A 135 -3.45 8.07 3.65
CA PHE A 135 -2.54 9.04 4.22
C PHE A 135 -2.73 10.42 3.59
N ILE A 136 -2.83 11.45 4.43
CA ILE A 136 -3.09 12.82 4.02
C ILE A 136 -1.83 13.66 3.97
N ASP A 137 -1.82 14.65 3.08
CA ASP A 137 -0.76 15.64 3.01
C ASP A 137 -0.97 16.70 4.09
N VAL A 138 -0.14 16.64 5.13
CA VAL A 138 -0.16 17.56 6.28
C VAL A 138 0.93 18.63 6.19
N ASN A 139 1.80 18.58 5.17
CA ASN A 139 3.04 19.38 5.09
C ASN A 139 2.78 20.89 5.12
N LYS A 140 1.56 21.33 4.81
CA LYS A 140 1.21 22.77 4.85
C LYS A 140 0.99 23.32 6.27
N ASN A 141 0.73 22.46 7.26
CA ASN A 141 0.29 22.90 8.59
C ASN A 141 1.31 22.59 9.70
N LEU A 142 2.34 21.78 9.45
CA LEU A 142 3.36 21.41 10.42
C LEU A 142 4.73 21.87 9.92
N GLN A 143 5.25 22.97 10.47
CA GLN A 143 6.54 23.59 10.11
C GLN A 143 7.75 22.63 10.13
N LYS A 144 7.65 21.50 10.85
CA LYS A 144 8.75 20.55 11.07
C LYS A 144 8.37 19.08 10.86
N GLY A 145 7.17 18.81 10.34
CA GLY A 145 6.73 17.45 10.04
C GLY A 145 7.32 16.94 8.73
N LYS A 146 7.93 15.75 8.74
CA LYS A 146 8.33 15.05 7.50
C LYS A 146 7.12 14.30 6.96
N GLY A 147 6.35 14.89 6.05
CA GLY A 147 5.19 14.18 5.47
C GLY A 147 5.58 13.01 4.55
N PHE A 148 4.55 12.33 4.05
CA PHE A 148 4.69 11.19 3.15
C PHE A 148 5.31 11.50 1.78
N GLU A 149 5.47 12.78 1.43
CA GLU A 149 5.99 13.20 0.13
C GLU A 149 7.38 12.62 -0.17
N THR A 150 8.28 12.56 0.83
CA THR A 150 9.62 11.95 0.66
C THR A 150 9.51 10.46 0.33
N ILE A 151 8.63 9.73 1.02
CA ILE A 151 8.39 8.31 0.78
C ILE A 151 7.83 8.11 -0.63
N TYR A 152 6.81 8.88 -1.02
CA TYR A 152 6.20 8.76 -2.34
C TYR A 152 7.13 9.16 -3.47
N LYS A 153 7.98 10.16 -3.25
CA LYS A 153 9.04 10.52 -4.19
C LYS A 153 9.97 9.34 -4.42
N ALA A 154 10.37 8.64 -3.35
CA ALA A 154 11.21 7.47 -3.49
C ALA A 154 10.51 6.28 -4.19
N LEU A 155 9.22 6.05 -3.92
CA LEU A 155 8.44 5.07 -4.70
C LEU A 155 8.44 5.41 -6.20
N VAL A 156 8.33 6.69 -6.54
CA VAL A 156 8.39 7.13 -7.94
C VAL A 156 9.79 6.95 -8.53
N THR A 157 10.84 7.41 -7.85
CA THR A 157 12.20 7.49 -8.42
C THR A 157 12.98 6.19 -8.30
N LEU A 158 12.91 5.51 -7.16
CA LEU A 158 13.63 4.26 -6.90
C LEU A 158 12.84 3.05 -7.42
N HIS A 159 11.56 2.96 -7.08
CA HIS A 159 10.74 1.79 -7.48
C HIS A 159 10.16 1.92 -8.89
N GLY A 160 10.25 3.08 -9.54
CA GLY A 160 9.72 3.27 -10.90
C GLY A 160 8.19 3.19 -10.96
N SER A 161 7.50 3.58 -9.89
CA SER A 161 6.07 3.31 -9.70
C SER A 161 5.10 4.12 -10.58
N VAL A 162 5.60 5.01 -11.44
CA VAL A 162 4.77 5.90 -12.28
C VAL A 162 3.75 5.13 -13.11
N LYS A 163 4.10 3.95 -13.62
CA LYS A 163 3.22 3.13 -14.46
C LYS A 163 2.01 2.56 -13.71
N ALA A 164 2.09 2.45 -12.39
CA ALA A 164 0.98 1.99 -11.56
C ALA A 164 -0.06 3.09 -11.30
N LEU A 165 0.32 4.36 -11.44
CA LEU A 165 -0.52 5.49 -11.12
C LEU A 165 -1.52 5.82 -12.23
N PRO A 166 -2.72 6.33 -11.89
CA PRO A 166 -3.68 6.78 -12.89
C PRO A 166 -3.13 7.92 -13.75
N LYS A 167 -3.16 7.74 -15.07
CA LYS A 167 -2.76 8.78 -16.05
C LYS A 167 -3.54 10.09 -15.88
N SER A 168 -4.79 10.00 -15.45
CA SER A 168 -5.65 11.16 -15.16
C SER A 168 -5.11 12.02 -14.01
N CYS A 169 -4.38 11.42 -13.07
CA CYS A 169 -3.71 12.15 -12.01
C CYS A 169 -2.33 12.67 -12.47
N THR A 170 -1.50 11.80 -13.04
CA THR A 170 -0.10 12.16 -13.40
C THR A 170 0.01 13.16 -14.55
N SER A 171 -1.07 13.38 -15.31
CA SER A 171 -1.14 14.46 -16.31
C SER A 171 -1.40 15.85 -15.70
N ARG A 172 -1.83 15.93 -14.44
CA ARG A 172 -2.22 17.18 -13.76
C ARG A 172 -1.26 17.61 -12.67
N MET A 173 -0.49 16.68 -12.11
CA MET A 173 0.45 16.93 -11.02
C MET A 173 1.62 15.95 -11.06
N LYS A 174 2.63 16.22 -10.23
CA LYS A 174 3.80 15.34 -10.11
C LYS A 174 3.37 13.93 -9.65
N PRO A 175 4.01 12.86 -10.16
CA PRO A 175 3.60 11.49 -9.85
C PRO A 175 3.57 11.16 -8.35
N GLU A 176 4.50 11.69 -7.56
CA GLU A 176 4.56 11.46 -6.10
C GLU A 176 3.33 12.03 -5.38
N LEU A 177 2.73 13.10 -5.92
CA LEU A 177 1.51 13.67 -5.37
C LEU A 177 0.29 12.81 -5.67
N CYS A 178 0.35 11.94 -6.69
CA CYS A 178 -0.73 11.00 -7.00
C CYS A 178 -0.79 9.78 -6.06
N PHE A 179 0.22 9.60 -5.20
CA PHE A 179 0.14 8.60 -4.13
C PHE A 179 -0.80 9.02 -3.01
N PHE A 180 -0.99 10.32 -2.80
CA PHE A 180 -1.97 10.83 -1.87
C PHE A 180 -3.40 10.50 -2.33
N PRO A 181 -4.17 9.72 -1.55
CA PRO A 181 -5.52 9.33 -1.96
C PRO A 181 -6.45 10.50 -2.22
N GLN A 182 -6.31 11.63 -1.53
CA GLN A 182 -7.10 12.84 -1.78
C GLN A 182 -6.94 13.39 -3.21
N ASN A 183 -5.79 13.15 -3.85
CA ASN A 183 -5.51 13.64 -5.20
C ASN A 183 -6.01 12.67 -6.28
N MET A 184 -6.03 11.37 -5.97
CA MET A 184 -6.22 10.33 -6.97
C MET A 184 -7.62 9.69 -6.92
N GLN A 185 -8.23 9.53 -5.73
CA GLN A 185 -9.43 8.69 -5.53
C GLN A 185 -10.59 9.03 -6.47
N GLN A 186 -10.74 10.30 -6.83
CA GLN A 186 -11.76 10.82 -7.75
C GLN A 186 -11.71 10.19 -9.16
N TYR A 187 -10.59 9.56 -9.52
CA TYR A 187 -10.41 8.91 -10.82
C TYR A 187 -10.80 7.43 -10.85
N ILE A 188 -11.09 6.83 -9.68
CA ILE A 188 -11.46 5.40 -9.59
C ILE A 188 -12.94 5.26 -9.89
N LYS A 189 -13.28 4.39 -10.85
CA LYS A 189 -14.66 4.15 -11.27
C LYS A 189 -15.31 3.00 -10.51
N THR A 190 -14.51 2.00 -10.15
CA THR A 190 -14.94 0.81 -9.43
C THR A 190 -15.25 1.17 -7.98
N PRO A 191 -16.34 0.65 -7.37
CA PRO A 191 -16.67 0.95 -5.98
C PRO A 191 -15.50 0.64 -5.03
N LEU A 192 -14.95 1.70 -4.44
CA LEU A 192 -13.89 1.67 -3.46
C LEU A 192 -14.45 1.99 -2.07
N TYR A 193 -14.12 1.16 -1.08
CA TYR A 193 -14.40 1.42 0.32
C TYR A 193 -13.08 1.73 1.05
N THR A 194 -13.07 2.76 1.88
CA THR A 194 -11.88 3.18 2.62
C THR A 194 -12.16 3.12 4.10
N ILE A 195 -11.32 2.40 4.83
CA ILE A 195 -11.29 2.33 6.28
C ILE A 195 -9.98 2.97 6.71
N MET A 196 -10.06 4.01 7.54
CA MET A 196 -8.90 4.72 8.04
C MET A 196 -9.19 5.18 9.46
N SER A 197 -8.24 4.96 10.36
CA SER A 197 -8.30 5.55 11.70
C SER A 197 -8.14 7.07 11.59
N PRO A 198 -8.95 7.88 12.30
CA PRO A 198 -8.73 9.32 12.33
C PRO A 198 -7.37 9.71 12.92
N PHE A 199 -6.77 8.83 13.72
CA PHE A 199 -5.45 8.98 14.33
C PHE A 199 -4.61 7.74 14.05
N ASP A 200 -4.39 7.42 12.77
CA ASP A 200 -3.54 6.31 12.38
C ASP A 200 -2.10 6.51 12.87
N ILE A 201 -1.52 5.48 13.47
CA ILE A 201 -0.20 5.56 14.11
C ILE A 201 0.91 5.87 13.12
N VAL A 202 0.79 5.39 11.88
CA VAL A 202 1.77 5.65 10.82
C VAL A 202 1.60 7.06 10.30
N GLN A 203 0.36 7.54 10.10
CA GLN A 203 0.12 8.94 9.73
C GLN A 203 0.70 9.88 10.79
N VAL A 204 0.31 9.70 12.05
CA VAL A 204 0.70 10.57 13.16
C VAL A 204 2.22 10.50 13.37
N GLY A 205 2.80 9.31 13.37
CA GLY A 205 4.25 9.11 13.54
C GLY A 205 5.06 9.76 12.43
N THR A 206 4.67 9.57 11.17
CA THR A 206 5.34 10.17 10.02
C THR A 206 5.21 11.69 10.06
N SER A 207 3.99 12.19 10.28
CA SER A 207 3.68 13.64 10.32
C SER A 207 4.39 14.40 11.43
N LEU A 208 4.53 13.80 12.61
CA LEU A 208 5.14 14.45 13.77
C LEU A 208 6.65 14.18 13.88
N GLY A 209 7.17 13.13 13.20
CA GLY A 209 8.59 12.77 13.24
C GLY A 209 9.11 12.66 14.67
N ASP A 210 10.21 13.37 14.98
CA ASP A 210 10.86 13.35 16.30
C ASP A 210 9.94 13.81 17.45
N TYR A 211 8.92 14.62 17.16
CA TYR A 211 7.94 15.05 18.15
C TYR A 211 7.07 13.89 18.64
N TYR A 212 6.83 12.87 17.80
CA TYR A 212 5.96 11.74 18.13
C TYR A 212 6.44 11.01 19.40
N ASN A 213 7.73 10.68 19.45
CA ASN A 213 8.31 10.00 20.60
C ASN A 213 8.29 10.89 21.84
N ALA A 214 8.56 12.19 21.66
CA ALA A 214 8.58 13.12 22.78
C ALA A 214 7.19 13.31 23.42
N ILE A 215 6.15 13.39 22.58
CA ILE A 215 4.75 13.45 23.01
C ILE A 215 4.37 12.17 23.75
N LYS A 216 4.69 11.00 23.16
CA LYS A 216 4.35 9.70 23.74
C LYS A 216 4.99 9.47 25.10
N GLN A 217 6.20 10.01 25.31
CA GLN A 217 6.95 9.92 26.57
C GLN A 217 6.65 11.08 27.54
N ASN A 218 5.78 12.02 27.16
CA ASN A 218 5.48 13.24 27.90
C ASN A 218 6.75 14.04 28.29
N ASN A 219 7.74 14.10 27.39
CA ASN A 219 9.03 14.74 27.64
C ASN A 219 9.40 15.80 26.57
N CYS A 220 8.40 16.39 25.90
CA CYS A 220 8.63 17.49 24.95
C CYS A 220 9.45 18.62 25.60
N SER A 221 10.54 19.01 24.94
CA SER A 221 11.32 20.20 25.28
C SER A 221 10.47 21.47 25.15
N ALA A 222 10.90 22.57 25.79
CA ALA A 222 10.23 23.87 25.67
C ALA A 222 10.09 24.30 24.19
N ASN A 223 11.16 24.18 23.40
CA ASN A 223 11.12 24.42 21.96
C ASN A 223 10.13 23.52 21.22
N GLN A 224 9.97 22.26 21.62
CA GLN A 224 9.00 21.38 20.97
C GLN A 224 7.56 21.78 21.29
N LYS A 225 7.29 22.24 22.52
CA LYS A 225 5.96 22.70 22.93
C LYS A 225 5.53 24.00 22.24
N GLU A 226 6.46 24.88 21.91
CA GLU A 226 6.16 26.13 21.17
C GLU A 226 5.93 25.93 19.66
N ASN A 227 6.44 24.82 19.10
CA ASN A 227 6.39 24.52 17.66
C ASN A 227 5.34 23.45 17.28
N LEU A 228 4.64 22.88 18.27
CA LEU A 228 3.49 21.99 18.10
C LEU A 228 2.20 22.83 18.06
#